data_AF-U6DIL6-F1
#
_entry.id   AF-U6DIL6-F1
#
_cell.length_a   1.000
_cell.length_b   1.000
_cell.length_c   1.000
_cell.angle_alpha   90.00
_cell.angle_beta   90.00
_cell.angle_gamma   90.00
#
_symmetry.space_group_name_H-M   'P 1'
#
loop_
_entity.id
_entity.type
_entity.pdbx_description
1 polymer ?
#
loop_
_entity_poly.entity_id
_entity_poly.type
_entity_poly.pdbx_seq_one_letter_code
_entity_poly.pdbx_strand_id
1 'polypeptide(L)'
;MEQDSSREKPSREGASLPGDPPSSTLGQSLSQVLHRLTCEESRRGKARSAAIQDLDALIEAAECDQLFEGSDTSLRGMSEMLGQVAKALGKYAAPPKEQEGRAQGYSEVAEKGAAVGILFLKLMGKIEAAKNSLLCPTWKIGLRPLAGPIYVFAVTHSLEQPWTSPRSRDVAGEVLALLLRVTQCGSVAGFLHGENEDEKGRFTLIMELLKPDLNKESWKNNPATKHVFSWTLQQVTRPWLNQHLERILPPSLLISDDYQTENKILGVYCLHHIVLNVPAADLLQYNRAQVLYHALFSHLYTPEYNLIQAVLLCLLDLFPVLEKGLHWKGGAARPSTHCDEVLRLILTHMEPEHRLLLRRTYARNLPAFVKRLGILTVRHLKRLERVIISYLEVYDGPEEEARLKILETLKLLMQYAWPRISCRL
;
A
#
# COMPACT_ATOMS: atom_id res chain seq x y z
N MET A 1 5.99 23.00 -86.42
CA MET A 1 7.33 22.85 -87.01
C MET A 1 8.27 22.89 -85.82
N GLU A 2 8.98 21.85 -85.38
CA GLU A 2 9.59 20.66 -86.00
C GLU A 2 9.52 19.49 -84.96
N GLN A 3 9.08 18.27 -85.33
CA GLN A 3 9.88 17.04 -85.52
C GLN A 3 10.98 16.79 -84.46
N ASP A 4 10.85 15.86 -83.50
CA ASP A 4 10.82 14.37 -83.54
C ASP A 4 12.22 13.72 -83.71
N SER A 5 12.74 13.10 -82.63
CA SER A 5 13.73 12.00 -82.60
C SER A 5 13.72 11.38 -81.19
N SER A 6 13.04 10.26 -80.92
CA SER A 6 13.25 8.85 -81.28
C SER A 6 14.15 8.04 -80.31
N ARG A 7 13.48 7.08 -79.63
CA ARG A 7 13.96 5.77 -79.08
C ARG A 7 15.01 5.83 -77.95
N GLU A 8 15.01 4.98 -76.91
CA GLU A 8 14.56 3.59 -76.73
C GLU A 8 14.53 3.28 -75.21
N LYS A 9 13.61 2.43 -74.74
CA LYS A 9 13.68 1.81 -73.39
C LYS A 9 14.74 0.69 -73.41
N PRO A 10 15.31 0.28 -72.26
CA PRO A 10 14.71 -0.87 -71.58
C PRO A 10 14.71 -0.79 -70.05
N SER A 11 13.78 -1.55 -69.49
CA SER A 11 13.62 -1.96 -68.10
C SER A 11 14.90 -2.50 -67.45
N ARG A 12 15.08 -2.19 -66.16
CA ARG A 12 15.85 -3.03 -65.23
C ARG A 12 15.21 -3.03 -63.85
N GLU A 13 14.64 -4.18 -63.51
CA GLU A 13 14.44 -4.63 -62.13
C GLU A 13 15.76 -4.65 -61.38
N GLY A 14 15.73 -4.37 -60.08
CA GLY A 14 16.91 -4.39 -59.24
C GLY A 14 16.62 -4.11 -57.76
N ALA A 15 16.10 -5.13 -57.08
CA ALA A 15 16.35 -5.47 -55.68
C ALA A 15 15.89 -4.49 -54.58
N SER A 16 14.64 -4.69 -54.13
CA SER A 16 14.24 -4.41 -52.76
C SER A 16 14.94 -5.39 -51.81
N LEU A 17 15.77 -4.89 -50.89
CA LEU A 17 16.28 -5.65 -49.75
C LEU A 17 15.14 -5.85 -48.73
N PRO A 18 14.97 -7.05 -48.14
CA PRO A 18 14.08 -7.29 -47.01
C PRO A 18 14.80 -6.83 -45.73
N GLY A 19 14.21 -6.19 -44.74
CA GLY A 19 12.80 -5.97 -44.41
C GLY A 19 12.80 -5.65 -42.91
N ASP A 20 13.14 -4.42 -42.56
CA ASP A 20 12.84 -3.91 -41.21
C ASP A 20 11.35 -3.55 -41.19
N PRO A 21 10.55 -4.12 -40.27
CA PRO A 21 9.17 -3.67 -40.13
C PRO A 21 9.20 -2.20 -39.72
N PRO A 22 8.51 -1.30 -40.45
CA PRO A 22 8.48 0.10 -40.08
C PRO A 22 7.83 0.20 -38.70
N SER A 23 8.40 0.99 -37.81
CA SER A 23 7.94 1.26 -36.43
C SER A 23 6.44 1.58 -36.29
N SER A 24 5.78 1.95 -37.40
CA SER A 24 4.33 2.11 -37.52
C SER A 24 3.52 0.80 -37.36
N THR A 25 4.07 -0.36 -37.73
CA THR A 25 3.39 -1.67 -37.64
C THR A 25 3.33 -2.19 -36.21
N LEU A 26 4.41 -2.05 -35.44
CA LEU A 26 4.45 -2.40 -34.01
C LEU A 26 3.48 -1.54 -33.19
N GLY A 27 3.44 -0.22 -33.44
CA GLY A 27 2.49 0.68 -32.78
C GLY A 27 1.01 0.34 -33.07
N GLN A 28 0.69 -0.07 -34.31
CA GLN A 28 -0.65 -0.51 -34.69
C GLN A 28 -1.03 -1.84 -34.04
N SER A 29 -0.11 -2.81 -33.99
CA SER A 29 -0.31 -4.08 -33.30
C SER A 29 -0.53 -3.90 -31.79
N LEU A 30 0.25 -3.04 -31.14
CA LEU A 30 0.07 -2.69 -29.72
C LEU A 30 -1.28 -2.01 -29.47
N SER A 31 -1.72 -1.13 -30.38
CA SER A 31 -3.04 -0.48 -30.30
C SER A 31 -4.18 -1.49 -30.43
N GLN A 32 -4.05 -2.48 -31.32
CA GLN A 32 -5.03 -3.56 -31.47
C GLN A 32 -5.09 -4.47 -30.24
N VAL A 33 -3.94 -4.81 -29.65
CA VAL A 33 -3.85 -5.57 -28.40
C VAL A 33 -4.49 -4.78 -27.26
N LEU A 34 -4.17 -3.48 -27.13
CA LEU A 34 -4.77 -2.60 -26.14
C LEU A 34 -6.30 -2.57 -26.28
N HIS A 35 -6.83 -2.38 -27.49
CA HIS A 35 -8.27 -2.35 -27.75
C HIS A 35 -8.95 -3.68 -27.37
N ARG A 36 -8.30 -4.82 -27.62
CA ARG A 36 -8.82 -6.15 -27.23
C ARG A 36 -8.80 -6.36 -25.72
N LEU A 37 -7.83 -5.78 -25.02
CA LEU A 37 -7.72 -5.83 -23.56
C LEU A 37 -8.69 -4.88 -22.85
N THR A 38 -9.00 -3.71 -23.43
CA THR A 38 -9.88 -2.69 -22.84
C THR A 38 -11.36 -2.85 -23.15
N CYS A 39 -11.75 -3.64 -24.17
CA CYS A 39 -13.17 -3.88 -24.46
C CYS A 39 -13.87 -4.64 -23.33
N GLU A 40 -14.99 -4.08 -22.85
CA GLU A 40 -15.73 -4.46 -21.63
C GLU A 40 -16.78 -5.57 -21.84
N GLU A 41 -16.87 -6.18 -23.02
CA GLU A 41 -17.93 -7.16 -23.29
C GLU A 41 -17.66 -8.56 -22.68
N SER A 42 -18.65 -9.02 -21.94
CA SER A 42 -18.68 -10.17 -21.02
C SER A 42 -18.49 -11.57 -21.64
N ARG A 43 -18.19 -11.71 -22.94
CA ARG A 43 -18.23 -13.01 -23.66
C ARG A 43 -16.89 -13.60 -24.14
N ARG A 44 -15.72 -13.10 -23.72
CA ARG A 44 -14.46 -13.46 -24.43
C ARG A 44 -13.21 -13.65 -23.57
N GLY A 45 -13.25 -14.51 -22.56
CA GLY A 45 -12.02 -15.01 -21.88
C GLY A 45 -10.96 -15.57 -22.85
N LYS A 46 -11.41 -16.19 -23.96
CA LYS A 46 -10.55 -16.66 -25.06
C LYS A 46 -9.90 -15.56 -25.89
N ALA A 47 -10.56 -14.41 -26.08
CA ALA A 47 -9.97 -13.32 -26.87
C ALA A 47 -8.92 -12.52 -26.08
N ARG A 48 -9.08 -12.44 -24.75
CA ARG A 48 -8.07 -11.81 -23.87
C ARG A 48 -6.83 -12.69 -23.69
N SER A 49 -7.00 -14.02 -23.59
CA SER A 49 -5.88 -14.96 -23.60
C SER A 49 -5.16 -15.01 -24.96
N ALA A 50 -5.90 -14.94 -26.07
CA ALA A 50 -5.29 -14.77 -27.40
C ALA A 50 -4.52 -13.44 -27.50
N ALA A 51 -5.03 -12.33 -26.96
CA ALA A 51 -4.31 -11.06 -26.93
C ALA A 51 -3.01 -11.11 -26.09
N ILE A 52 -2.97 -11.93 -25.04
CA ILE A 52 -1.75 -12.17 -24.25
C ILE A 52 -0.74 -13.01 -25.05
N GLN A 53 -1.20 -14.02 -25.79
CA GLN A 53 -0.34 -14.81 -26.68
C GLN A 53 0.21 -13.99 -27.85
N ASP A 54 -0.63 -13.14 -28.46
CA ASP A 54 -0.24 -12.19 -29.50
C ASP A 54 0.83 -11.22 -28.95
N LEU A 55 0.64 -10.74 -27.71
CA LEU A 55 1.62 -9.86 -27.05
C LEU A 55 2.92 -10.58 -26.70
N ASP A 56 2.86 -11.83 -26.25
CA ASP A 56 4.05 -12.66 -25.99
C ASP A 56 4.85 -12.87 -27.28
N ALA A 57 4.19 -13.21 -28.39
CA ALA A 57 4.81 -13.37 -29.70
C ALA A 57 5.42 -12.06 -30.22
N LEU A 58 4.74 -10.92 -30.03
CA LEU A 58 5.26 -9.60 -30.38
C LEU A 58 6.48 -9.23 -29.53
N ILE A 59 6.45 -9.52 -28.23
CA ILE A 59 7.59 -9.25 -27.34
C ILE A 59 8.75 -10.13 -27.74
N GLU A 60 8.57 -11.42 -28.05
CA GLU A 60 9.65 -12.31 -28.50
C GLU A 60 10.26 -11.84 -29.83
N ALA A 61 9.42 -11.52 -30.81
CA ALA A 61 9.84 -11.16 -32.16
C ALA A 61 10.47 -9.76 -32.29
N ALA A 62 10.15 -8.83 -31.39
CA ALA A 62 10.68 -7.46 -31.48
C ALA A 62 12.12 -7.36 -30.97
N GLU A 63 13.02 -6.77 -31.76
CA GLU A 63 14.37 -6.42 -31.32
C GLU A 63 14.31 -5.28 -30.29
N CYS A 64 15.29 -5.24 -29.38
CA CYS A 64 15.33 -4.23 -28.30
C CYS A 64 15.31 -2.80 -28.86
N ASP A 65 15.96 -2.60 -30.00
CA ASP A 65 16.03 -1.30 -30.66
C ASP A 65 14.67 -0.91 -31.27
N GLN A 66 13.89 -1.83 -31.83
CA GLN A 66 12.57 -1.52 -32.41
C GLN A 66 11.49 -1.19 -31.36
N LEU A 67 11.64 -1.66 -30.11
CA LEU A 67 10.73 -1.35 -29.01
C LEU A 67 11.00 0.02 -28.37
N PHE A 68 12.22 0.54 -28.53
CA PHE A 68 12.71 1.74 -27.84
C PHE A 68 13.44 2.75 -28.75
N GLU A 69 13.46 2.56 -30.07
CA GLU A 69 13.91 3.53 -31.08
C GLU A 69 12.75 4.05 -31.94
N GLY A 70 12.77 5.36 -32.15
CA GLY A 70 11.84 6.15 -32.92
C GLY A 70 12.30 7.61 -32.85
N SER A 71 11.80 8.49 -33.72
CA SER A 71 12.01 9.94 -33.53
C SER A 71 11.45 10.39 -32.17
N ASP A 72 12.04 11.41 -31.53
CA ASP A 72 11.70 11.87 -30.16
C ASP A 72 10.20 12.01 -29.84
N THR A 73 9.38 12.31 -30.84
CA THR A 73 7.91 12.39 -30.72
C THR A 73 7.19 11.04 -30.80
N SER A 74 7.68 10.10 -31.61
CA SER A 74 7.14 8.74 -31.74
C SER A 74 7.53 7.82 -30.57
N LEU A 75 8.72 8.03 -29.98
CA LEU A 75 9.20 7.30 -28.81
C LEU A 75 8.33 7.49 -27.58
N ARG A 76 7.93 8.73 -27.32
CA ARG A 76 7.04 9.07 -26.21
C ARG A 76 5.68 8.40 -26.38
N GLY A 77 5.12 8.41 -27.60
CA GLY A 77 3.84 7.75 -27.90
C GLY A 77 3.89 6.23 -27.73
N MET A 78 4.96 5.57 -28.19
CA MET A 78 5.11 4.11 -28.07
C MET A 78 5.36 3.65 -26.62
N SER A 79 6.19 4.39 -25.88
CA SER A 79 6.43 4.15 -24.45
C SER A 79 5.17 4.38 -23.61
N GLU A 80 4.38 5.42 -23.91
CA GLU A 80 3.08 5.66 -23.27
C GLU A 80 2.08 4.54 -23.60
N MET A 81 2.03 4.05 -24.85
CA MET A 81 1.20 2.90 -25.22
C MET A 81 1.59 1.62 -24.46
N LEU A 82 2.89 1.32 -24.34
CA LEU A 82 3.36 0.21 -23.52
C LEU A 82 2.95 0.35 -22.05
N GLY A 83 2.99 1.57 -21.50
CA GLY A 83 2.45 1.87 -20.17
C GLY A 83 0.94 1.61 -20.06
N GLN A 84 0.15 1.96 -21.08
CA GLN A 84 -1.29 1.66 -21.13
C GLN A 84 -1.58 0.16 -21.25
N VAL A 85 -0.79 -0.58 -22.04
CA VAL A 85 -0.88 -2.03 -22.14
C VAL A 85 -0.55 -2.68 -20.79
N ALA A 86 0.52 -2.25 -20.12
CA ALA A 86 0.86 -2.73 -18.78
C ALA A 86 -0.26 -2.44 -17.76
N LYS A 87 -0.90 -1.26 -17.84
CA LYS A 87 -2.07 -0.93 -17.02
C LYS A 87 -3.27 -1.83 -17.33
N ALA A 88 -3.53 -2.14 -18.60
CA ALA A 88 -4.61 -3.03 -19.01
C ALA A 88 -4.35 -4.49 -18.58
N LEU A 89 -3.10 -4.96 -18.67
CA LEU A 89 -2.67 -6.26 -18.16
C LEU A 89 -2.79 -6.36 -16.64
N GLY A 90 -2.38 -5.31 -15.91
CA GLY A 90 -2.57 -5.22 -14.46
C GLY A 90 -4.05 -5.31 -14.07
N LYS A 91 -4.94 -4.64 -14.81
CA LYS A 91 -6.40 -4.77 -14.63
C LYS A 91 -6.93 -6.17 -14.96
N TYR A 92 -6.37 -6.83 -15.97
CA TYR A 92 -6.76 -8.20 -16.33
C TYR A 92 -6.35 -9.23 -15.27
N ALA A 93 -5.21 -9.00 -14.61
CA ALA A 93 -4.72 -9.82 -13.50
C ALA A 93 -5.22 -9.39 -12.12
N ALA A 94 -6.10 -8.39 -12.05
CA ALA A 94 -6.68 -7.92 -10.79
C ALA A 94 -7.81 -8.86 -10.32
N PRO A 95 -7.99 -9.02 -8.99
CA PRO A 95 -9.07 -9.83 -8.45
C PRO A 95 -10.46 -9.26 -8.78
N PRO A 96 -11.50 -10.12 -8.89
CA PRO A 96 -12.87 -9.67 -9.11
C PRO A 96 -13.41 -8.88 -7.92
N LYS A 97 -14.47 -8.10 -8.17
CA LYS A 97 -15.15 -7.28 -7.16
C LYS A 97 -15.60 -8.14 -5.97
N GLU A 98 -15.46 -7.63 -4.74
CA GLU A 98 -15.76 -8.36 -3.48
C GLU A 98 -17.21 -8.93 -3.41
N GLN A 99 -18.14 -8.46 -4.23
CA GLN A 99 -19.54 -8.95 -4.27
C GLN A 99 -19.73 -10.25 -5.07
N GLU A 100 -18.79 -10.66 -5.92
CA GLU A 100 -18.89 -11.87 -6.76
C GLU A 100 -18.14 -13.05 -6.12
N GLY A 101 -18.53 -13.41 -4.90
CA GLY A 101 -17.93 -14.52 -4.16
C GLY A 101 -18.15 -15.87 -4.85
N ARG A 102 -17.09 -16.45 -5.45
CA ARG A 102 -16.89 -17.91 -5.59
C ARG A 102 -15.39 -18.23 -5.58
N ALA A 103 -15.00 -19.19 -4.75
CA ALA A 103 -13.62 -19.70 -4.64
C ALA A 103 -13.00 -20.17 -5.98
N GLN A 104 -13.82 -20.57 -6.96
CA GLN A 104 -13.34 -20.90 -8.31
C GLN A 104 -12.70 -19.70 -9.04
N GLY A 105 -13.18 -18.47 -8.81
CA GLY A 105 -12.69 -17.28 -9.51
C GLY A 105 -11.26 -16.90 -9.13
N TYR A 106 -10.84 -17.20 -7.90
CA TYR A 106 -9.51 -16.85 -7.40
C TYR A 106 -8.39 -17.71 -7.96
N SER A 107 -8.65 -18.99 -8.23
CA SER A 107 -7.68 -19.88 -8.90
C SER A 107 -7.38 -19.39 -10.33
N GLU A 108 -8.42 -18.97 -11.07
CA GLU A 108 -8.22 -18.39 -12.40
C GLU A 108 -7.46 -17.06 -12.36
N VAL A 109 -7.67 -16.23 -11.33
CA VAL A 109 -6.93 -14.96 -11.15
C VAL A 109 -5.46 -15.23 -10.88
N ALA A 110 -5.13 -16.24 -10.08
CA ALA A 110 -3.75 -16.61 -9.80
C ALA A 110 -3.01 -17.12 -11.05
N GLU A 111 -3.67 -17.94 -11.89
CA GLU A 111 -3.10 -18.39 -13.16
C GLU A 111 -2.94 -17.24 -14.17
N LYS A 112 -3.94 -16.34 -14.27
CA LYS A 112 -3.83 -15.11 -15.07
C LYS A 112 -2.68 -14.22 -14.57
N GLY A 113 -2.53 -14.10 -13.26
CA GLY A 113 -1.43 -13.41 -12.60
C GLY A 113 -0.07 -14.00 -13.02
N ALA A 114 0.11 -15.32 -12.90
CA ALA A 114 1.35 -15.98 -13.30
C ALA A 114 1.68 -15.75 -14.80
N ALA A 115 0.69 -15.86 -15.70
CA ALA A 115 0.89 -15.63 -17.12
C ALA A 115 1.31 -14.17 -17.44
N VAL A 116 0.64 -13.18 -16.83
CA VAL A 116 0.98 -11.77 -16.98
C VAL A 116 2.36 -11.46 -16.37
N GLY A 117 2.70 -12.11 -15.26
CA GLY A 117 4.01 -11.97 -14.62
C GLY A 117 5.17 -12.45 -15.49
N ILE A 118 5.02 -13.60 -16.17
CA ILE A 118 6.03 -14.10 -17.13
C ILE A 118 6.24 -13.09 -18.27
N LEU A 119 5.16 -12.49 -18.76
CA LEU A 119 5.21 -11.50 -19.83
C LEU A 119 5.93 -10.21 -19.37
N PHE A 120 5.75 -9.80 -18.12
CA PHE A 120 6.53 -8.72 -17.52
C PHE A 120 8.00 -9.08 -17.32
N LEU A 121 8.33 -10.33 -16.95
CA LEU A 121 9.72 -10.79 -16.87
C LEU A 121 10.42 -10.71 -18.22
N LYS A 122 9.77 -11.17 -19.30
CA LYS A 122 10.31 -11.08 -20.66
C LYS A 122 10.53 -9.63 -21.10
N LEU A 123 9.54 -8.76 -20.88
CA LEU A 123 9.65 -7.34 -21.20
C LEU A 123 10.80 -6.66 -20.44
N MET A 124 10.91 -6.93 -19.14
CA MET A 124 11.96 -6.37 -18.30
C MET A 124 13.34 -6.96 -18.62
N GLY A 125 13.41 -8.23 -19.01
CA GLY A 125 14.64 -8.87 -19.48
C GLY A 125 15.17 -8.23 -20.77
N LYS A 126 14.29 -7.84 -21.69
CA LYS A 126 14.68 -7.06 -22.88
C LYS A 126 15.20 -5.67 -22.51
N ILE A 127 14.61 -5.01 -21.51
CA ILE A 127 15.10 -3.72 -21.00
C ILE A 127 16.47 -3.89 -20.31
N GLU A 128 16.71 -4.99 -19.59
CA GLU A 128 18.01 -5.30 -18.99
C GLU A 128 19.08 -5.59 -20.05
N ALA A 129 18.74 -6.34 -21.11
CA ALA A 129 19.63 -6.58 -22.24
C ALA A 129 19.98 -5.26 -22.97
N ALA A 130 18.99 -4.39 -23.20
CA ALA A 130 19.17 -3.07 -23.80
C ALA A 130 19.99 -2.11 -22.93
N LYS A 131 19.99 -2.30 -21.61
CA LYS A 131 20.84 -1.55 -20.66
C LYS A 131 22.31 -1.97 -20.75
N ASN A 132 22.58 -3.23 -21.08
CA ASN A 132 23.93 -3.78 -21.18
C ASN A 132 24.56 -3.54 -22.56
N SER A 133 23.76 -3.33 -23.60
CA SER A 133 24.22 -2.76 -24.87
C SER A 133 24.39 -1.24 -24.71
N LEU A 134 25.51 -0.67 -25.16
CA LEU A 134 25.88 0.74 -24.96
C LEU A 134 24.99 1.78 -25.71
N LEU A 135 23.80 1.39 -26.18
CA LEU A 135 22.92 2.22 -26.99
C LEU A 135 22.00 3.08 -26.11
N CYS A 136 22.33 4.37 -25.98
CA CYS A 136 21.49 5.52 -25.60
C CYS A 136 20.57 5.44 -24.34
N PRO A 137 20.31 6.54 -23.62
CA PRO A 137 19.41 6.53 -22.43
C PRO A 137 17.90 6.33 -22.77
N THR A 138 17.55 5.84 -23.96
CA THR A 138 16.18 5.59 -24.43
C THR A 138 15.44 4.57 -23.55
N TRP A 139 16.15 3.59 -22.99
CA TRP A 139 15.57 2.63 -22.02
C TRP A 139 15.01 3.31 -20.76
N LYS A 140 15.59 4.45 -20.33
CA LYS A 140 15.06 5.23 -19.19
C LYS A 140 13.73 5.91 -19.53
N ILE A 141 13.51 6.27 -20.79
CA ILE A 141 12.27 6.88 -21.28
C ILE A 141 11.17 5.81 -21.31
N GLY A 142 11.49 4.62 -21.85
CA GLY A 142 10.61 3.43 -21.88
C GLY A 142 10.16 2.95 -20.49
N LEU A 143 11.09 2.92 -19.53
CA LEU A 143 10.88 2.38 -18.19
C LEU A 143 9.95 3.23 -17.31
N ARG A 144 9.91 4.56 -17.51
CA ARG A 144 9.13 5.48 -16.66
C ARG A 144 7.62 5.16 -16.62
N PRO A 145 6.91 5.00 -17.76
CA PRO A 145 5.49 4.67 -17.75
C PRO A 145 5.20 3.19 -17.42
N LEU A 146 6.17 2.29 -17.59
CA LEU A 146 6.03 0.85 -17.29
C LEU A 146 6.24 0.52 -15.81
N ALA A 147 7.14 1.21 -15.13
CA ALA A 147 7.54 0.86 -13.77
C ALA A 147 6.41 0.93 -12.75
N GLY A 148 5.49 1.91 -12.87
CA GLY A 148 4.35 2.05 -11.96
C GLY A 148 3.37 0.88 -12.06
N PRO A 149 2.82 0.58 -13.26
CA PRO A 149 1.92 -0.56 -13.46
C PRO A 149 2.55 -1.93 -13.11
N ILE A 150 3.82 -2.15 -13.47
CA ILE A 150 4.53 -3.39 -13.16
C ILE A 150 4.71 -3.55 -11.65
N TYR A 151 5.06 -2.47 -10.95
CA TYR A 151 5.14 -2.48 -9.49
C TYR A 151 3.79 -2.81 -8.86
N VAL A 152 2.69 -2.14 -9.27
CA VAL A 152 1.35 -2.41 -8.74
C VAL A 152 0.95 -3.87 -8.96
N PHE A 153 1.24 -4.42 -10.13
CA PHE A 153 1.01 -5.83 -10.43
C PHE A 153 1.83 -6.75 -9.52
N ALA A 154 3.14 -6.50 -9.38
CA ALA A 154 4.01 -7.32 -8.55
C ALA A 154 3.49 -7.35 -7.11
N VAL A 155 3.25 -6.18 -6.50
CA VAL A 155 2.75 -6.08 -5.13
C VAL A 155 1.39 -6.77 -4.94
N THR A 156 0.51 -6.71 -5.94
CA THR A 156 -0.79 -7.38 -5.90
C THR A 156 -0.69 -8.90 -5.75
N HIS A 157 0.37 -9.49 -6.31
CA HIS A 157 0.58 -10.94 -6.36
C HIS A 157 1.72 -11.44 -5.46
N SER A 158 2.51 -10.55 -4.84
CA SER A 158 3.64 -10.94 -3.96
C SER A 158 3.21 -11.47 -2.58
N LEU A 159 2.10 -10.97 -2.03
CA LEU A 159 1.66 -11.32 -0.68
C LEU A 159 0.67 -12.48 -0.70
N GLU A 160 0.63 -13.26 0.39
CA GLU A 160 -0.40 -14.29 0.56
C GLU A 160 -1.77 -13.64 0.69
N GLN A 161 -2.58 -13.81 -0.34
CA GLN A 161 -3.94 -13.29 -0.44
C GLN A 161 -4.86 -14.36 -1.05
N PRO A 162 -6.19 -14.26 -0.83
CA PRO A 162 -7.15 -15.24 -1.36
C PRO A 162 -7.07 -15.49 -2.87
N TRP A 163 -6.55 -14.52 -3.65
CA TRP A 163 -6.42 -14.58 -5.12
C TRP A 163 -5.01 -14.93 -5.63
N THR A 164 -4.11 -15.35 -4.74
CA THR A 164 -2.71 -15.67 -5.10
C THR A 164 -2.41 -17.16 -4.95
N SER A 165 -1.53 -17.70 -5.80
CA SER A 165 -0.97 -19.05 -5.70
C SER A 165 0.53 -18.99 -5.40
N PRO A 166 1.16 -20.07 -4.91
CA PRO A 166 2.61 -20.12 -4.74
C PRO A 166 3.36 -19.71 -6.00
N ARG A 167 2.93 -20.22 -7.16
CA ARG A 167 3.49 -19.89 -8.47
C ARG A 167 3.32 -18.41 -8.84
N SER A 168 2.16 -17.80 -8.58
CA SER A 168 1.97 -16.37 -8.88
C SER A 168 2.83 -15.49 -7.97
N ARG A 169 3.03 -15.90 -6.70
CA ARG A 169 3.90 -15.21 -5.74
C ARG A 169 5.36 -15.25 -6.14
N ASP A 170 5.85 -16.42 -6.56
CA ASP A 170 7.24 -16.59 -7.00
C ASP A 170 7.53 -15.70 -8.22
N VAL A 171 6.67 -15.76 -9.24
CA VAL A 171 6.78 -14.92 -10.44
C VAL A 171 6.69 -13.43 -10.10
N ALA A 172 5.77 -13.02 -9.22
CA ALA A 172 5.66 -11.63 -8.80
C ALA A 172 6.89 -11.15 -8.02
N GLY A 173 7.49 -12.01 -7.20
CA GLY A 173 8.75 -11.76 -6.50
C GLY A 173 9.91 -11.56 -7.48
N GLU A 174 10.01 -12.41 -8.50
CA GLU A 174 11.01 -12.27 -9.57
C GLU A 174 10.81 -10.98 -10.37
N VAL A 175 9.57 -10.63 -10.72
CA VAL A 175 9.25 -9.37 -11.42
C VAL A 175 9.69 -8.16 -10.58
N LEU A 176 9.44 -8.18 -9.27
CA LEU A 176 9.85 -7.12 -8.37
C LEU A 176 11.38 -7.02 -8.29
N ALA A 177 12.08 -8.15 -8.13
CA ALA A 177 13.54 -8.19 -8.07
C ALA A 177 14.19 -7.69 -9.36
N LEU A 178 13.64 -8.07 -10.52
CA LEU A 178 14.10 -7.62 -11.83
C LEU A 178 13.84 -6.12 -12.03
N LEU A 179 12.66 -5.62 -11.61
CA LEU A 179 12.34 -4.19 -11.61
C LEU A 179 13.38 -3.39 -10.83
N LEU A 180 13.70 -3.81 -9.60
CA LEU A 180 14.70 -3.16 -8.75
C LEU A 180 16.09 -3.15 -9.39
N ARG A 181 16.51 -4.27 -10.00
CA ARG A 181 17.80 -4.38 -10.68
C ARG A 181 17.90 -3.47 -11.91
N VAL A 182 16.84 -3.43 -12.73
CA VAL A 182 16.81 -2.55 -13.91
C VAL A 182 16.85 -1.09 -13.48
N THR A 183 16.15 -0.73 -12.41
CA THR A 183 16.12 0.64 -11.87
C THR A 183 17.35 1.00 -11.03
N GLN A 184 18.28 0.07 -10.81
CA GLN A 184 19.45 0.25 -9.95
C GLN A 184 19.09 0.60 -8.50
N CYS A 185 17.93 0.13 -8.01
CA CYS A 185 17.53 0.33 -6.63
C CYS A 185 17.88 -0.91 -5.81
N GLY A 186 18.59 -0.76 -4.69
CA GLY A 186 18.92 -1.84 -3.76
C GLY A 186 17.73 -2.27 -2.89
N SER A 187 16.66 -1.47 -2.83
CA SER A 187 15.46 -1.78 -2.07
C SER A 187 14.18 -1.20 -2.67
N VAL A 188 13.03 -1.73 -2.28
CA VAL A 188 11.70 -1.20 -2.63
C VAL A 188 11.52 0.23 -2.12
N ALA A 189 12.00 0.51 -0.90
CA ALA A 189 12.02 1.85 -0.34
C ALA A 189 12.79 2.79 -1.27
N GLY A 190 14.03 2.43 -1.65
CA GLY A 190 14.86 3.15 -2.62
C GLY A 190 14.17 3.44 -3.95
N PHE A 191 13.38 2.50 -4.47
CA PHE A 191 12.58 2.70 -5.68
C PHE A 191 11.42 3.70 -5.52
N LEU A 192 10.71 3.62 -4.39
CA LEU A 192 9.55 4.48 -4.13
C LEU A 192 9.97 5.92 -3.87
N HIS A 193 11.06 6.08 -3.14
CA HIS A 193 11.39 7.34 -2.53
C HIS A 193 12.55 8.01 -3.32
N GLY A 194 13.39 7.23 -4.00
CA GLY A 194 14.64 7.65 -4.68
C GLY A 194 15.87 7.24 -3.85
N GLU A 195 17.01 6.89 -4.43
CA GLU A 195 18.22 6.63 -3.62
C GLU A 195 19.06 7.90 -3.39
N ASN A 196 18.84 8.94 -4.23
CA ASN A 196 19.55 10.21 -4.20
C ASN A 196 18.57 11.38 -4.01
N GLU A 197 18.99 12.47 -3.35
CA GLU A 197 18.15 13.66 -3.09
C GLU A 197 17.62 14.34 -4.37
N ASP A 198 18.31 14.17 -5.51
CA ASP A 198 17.93 14.73 -6.81
C ASP A 198 16.96 13.82 -7.60
N GLU A 199 16.82 12.55 -7.23
CA GLU A 199 15.92 11.61 -7.89
C GLU A 199 14.53 11.65 -7.26
N LYS A 200 13.58 12.31 -7.95
CA LYS A 200 12.17 12.26 -7.55
C LYS A 200 11.68 10.81 -7.54
N GLY A 201 11.39 10.30 -6.35
CA GLY A 201 10.83 8.97 -6.13
C GLY A 201 9.54 8.70 -6.91
N ARG A 202 9.30 7.42 -7.21
CA ARG A 202 8.15 6.96 -8.00
C ARG A 202 6.86 6.82 -7.18
N PHE A 203 6.91 7.06 -5.87
CA PHE A 203 5.75 7.00 -4.97
C PHE A 203 4.60 7.88 -5.46
N THR A 204 4.90 9.12 -5.89
CA THR A 204 3.88 10.05 -6.41
C THR A 204 3.15 9.46 -7.63
N LEU A 205 3.90 8.83 -8.55
CA LEU A 205 3.33 8.22 -9.75
C LEU A 205 2.42 7.03 -9.40
N ILE A 206 2.86 6.18 -8.46
CA ILE A 206 2.07 5.03 -8.00
C ILE A 206 0.80 5.50 -7.29
N MET A 207 0.88 6.53 -6.45
CA MET A 207 -0.29 7.10 -5.78
C MET A 207 -1.28 7.71 -6.78
N GLU A 208 -0.82 8.41 -7.83
CA GLU A 208 -1.73 8.91 -8.88
C GLU A 208 -2.37 7.77 -9.69
N LEU A 209 -1.67 6.64 -9.87
CA LEU A 209 -2.25 5.46 -10.50
C LEU A 209 -3.32 4.80 -9.64
N LEU A 210 -3.15 4.79 -8.32
CA LEU A 210 -4.10 4.20 -7.35
C LEU A 210 -5.26 5.14 -7.00
N LYS A 211 -5.07 6.46 -7.10
CA LYS A 211 -6.08 7.50 -6.80
C LYS A 211 -7.47 7.26 -7.40
N PRO A 212 -7.65 6.92 -8.70
CA PRO A 212 -8.98 6.68 -9.25
C PRO A 212 -9.70 5.50 -8.58
N ASP A 213 -8.93 4.53 -8.09
CA ASP A 213 -9.42 3.33 -7.42
C ASP A 213 -9.50 3.50 -5.90
N LEU A 214 -9.09 4.65 -5.33
CA LEU A 214 -9.11 4.95 -3.89
C LEU A 214 -10.15 6.03 -3.53
N ASN A 215 -11.20 6.19 -4.34
CA ASN A 215 -12.32 7.08 -4.03
C ASN A 215 -13.42 6.32 -3.29
N LYS A 216 -14.26 7.06 -2.55
CA LYS A 216 -15.38 6.53 -1.74
C LYS A 216 -16.26 5.50 -2.46
N GLU A 217 -16.42 5.67 -3.77
CA GLU A 217 -17.27 4.84 -4.62
C GLU A 217 -16.52 3.69 -5.31
N SER A 218 -15.20 3.80 -5.49
CA SER A 218 -14.41 2.89 -6.32
C SER A 218 -13.53 1.91 -5.55
N TRP A 219 -13.20 2.21 -4.30
CA TRP A 219 -12.22 1.42 -3.54
C TRP A 219 -12.67 0.00 -3.21
N LYS A 220 -13.98 -0.24 -3.13
CA LYS A 220 -14.55 -1.59 -2.95
C LYS A 220 -14.57 -2.42 -4.23
N ASN A 221 -14.31 -1.80 -5.39
CA ASN A 221 -14.33 -2.52 -6.66
C ASN A 221 -13.09 -3.39 -6.86
N ASN A 222 -11.96 -3.07 -6.21
CA ASN A 222 -10.75 -3.87 -6.33
C ASN A 222 -10.16 -4.15 -4.93
N PRO A 223 -10.32 -5.38 -4.42
CA PRO A 223 -9.79 -5.73 -3.11
C PRO A 223 -8.26 -5.65 -3.06
N ALA A 224 -7.55 -5.75 -4.20
CA ALA A 224 -6.10 -5.60 -4.20
C ALA A 224 -5.64 -4.17 -3.90
N THR A 225 -6.41 -3.14 -4.27
CA THR A 225 -5.98 -1.74 -4.18
C THR A 225 -5.67 -1.33 -2.73
N LYS A 226 -6.47 -1.78 -1.75
CA LYS A 226 -6.22 -1.52 -0.31
C LYS A 226 -4.92 -2.20 0.19
N HIS A 227 -4.62 -3.40 -0.29
CA HIS A 227 -3.39 -4.11 0.08
C HIS A 227 -2.17 -3.48 -0.58
N VAL A 228 -2.25 -3.15 -1.87
CA VAL A 228 -1.17 -2.46 -2.58
C VAL A 228 -0.88 -1.09 -1.93
N PHE A 229 -1.92 -0.34 -1.58
CA PHE A 229 -1.78 0.93 -0.88
C PHE A 229 -1.11 0.76 0.48
N SER A 230 -1.66 -0.12 1.35
CA SER A 230 -1.11 -0.34 2.70
C SER A 230 0.33 -0.84 2.67
N TRP A 231 0.67 -1.77 1.76
CA TRP A 231 2.04 -2.26 1.62
C TRP A 231 2.98 -1.16 1.13
N THR A 232 2.59 -0.42 0.09
CA THR A 232 3.42 0.67 -0.46
C THR A 232 3.64 1.78 0.56
N LEU A 233 2.64 2.09 1.39
CA LEU A 233 2.74 3.06 2.47
C LEU A 233 3.78 2.63 3.52
N GLN A 234 3.78 1.36 3.92
CA GLN A 234 4.71 0.83 4.92
C GLN A 234 6.17 0.88 4.47
N GLN A 235 6.43 0.87 3.17
CA GLN A 235 7.79 0.97 2.61
C GLN A 235 8.36 2.40 2.64
N VAL A 236 7.53 3.43 2.85
CA VAL A 236 7.98 4.83 2.88
C VAL A 236 8.02 5.34 4.31
N THR A 237 9.23 5.62 4.80
CA THR A 237 9.49 6.08 6.17
C THR A 237 9.93 7.55 6.19
N ARG A 238 10.32 8.04 7.38
CA ARG A 238 10.93 9.37 7.55
C ARG A 238 12.18 9.55 6.66
N PRO A 239 12.42 10.74 6.08
CA PRO A 239 11.60 11.96 6.15
C PRO A 239 10.56 12.13 5.01
N TRP A 240 10.47 11.21 4.05
CA TRP A 240 9.82 11.48 2.76
C TRP A 240 8.30 11.30 2.79
N LEU A 241 7.79 10.56 3.78
CA LEU A 241 6.35 10.39 3.98
C LEU A 241 5.60 11.73 4.17
N ASN A 242 6.26 12.72 4.78
CA ASN A 242 5.65 14.00 5.12
C ASN A 242 5.14 14.76 3.89
N GLN A 243 5.90 14.74 2.79
CA GLN A 243 5.55 15.41 1.53
C GLN A 243 4.31 14.83 0.87
N HIS A 244 3.91 13.62 1.27
CA HIS A 244 2.77 12.90 0.72
C HIS A 244 1.59 12.81 1.68
N LEU A 245 1.66 13.45 2.85
CA LEU A 245 0.64 13.35 3.90
C LEU A 245 -0.77 13.67 3.41
N GLU A 246 -0.93 14.68 2.57
CA GLU A 246 -2.22 15.10 2.01
C GLU A 246 -2.85 14.05 1.08
N ARG A 247 -2.02 13.20 0.49
CA ARG A 247 -2.46 12.16 -0.45
C ARG A 247 -2.72 10.82 0.24
N ILE A 248 -2.00 10.53 1.33
CA ILE A 248 -2.08 9.24 2.04
C ILE A 248 -3.10 9.27 3.19
N LEU A 249 -3.32 10.43 3.82
CA LEU A 249 -4.20 10.52 4.99
C LEU A 249 -5.68 10.26 4.63
N PRO A 250 -6.26 10.86 3.56
CA PRO A 250 -7.66 10.62 3.23
C PRO A 250 -7.97 9.15 2.87
N PRO A 251 -7.17 8.44 2.03
CA PRO A 251 -7.39 7.02 1.79
C PRO A 251 -7.23 6.15 3.04
N SER A 252 -6.29 6.48 3.93
CA SER A 252 -6.09 5.73 5.18
C SER A 252 -7.31 5.84 6.12
N LEU A 253 -7.89 7.04 6.23
CA LEU A 253 -9.13 7.27 6.98
C LEU A 253 -10.34 6.59 6.33
N LEU A 254 -10.42 6.64 4.99
CA LEU A 254 -11.50 5.97 4.25
C LEU A 254 -11.50 4.45 4.48
N ILE A 255 -10.32 3.83 4.49
CA ILE A 255 -10.16 2.39 4.75
C ILE A 255 -10.49 2.08 6.23
N SER A 256 -10.10 2.94 7.18
CA SER A 256 -10.42 2.73 8.60
C SER A 256 -11.91 2.85 8.91
N ASP A 257 -12.65 3.69 8.18
CA ASP A 257 -14.08 3.92 8.40
C ASP A 257 -14.99 2.82 7.80
N ASP A 258 -14.43 1.80 7.14
CA ASP A 258 -15.24 0.77 6.52
C ASP A 258 -15.99 -0.12 7.53
N TYR A 259 -17.03 -0.81 7.08
CA TYR A 259 -17.80 -1.72 7.92
C TYR A 259 -17.07 -3.03 8.21
N GLN A 260 -16.19 -3.51 7.30
CA GLN A 260 -15.47 -4.77 7.47
C GLN A 260 -14.29 -4.61 8.44
N THR A 261 -14.21 -5.47 9.46
CA THR A 261 -13.15 -5.50 10.48
C THR A 261 -11.74 -5.55 9.89
N GLU A 262 -11.53 -6.38 8.86
CA GLU A 262 -10.21 -6.54 8.22
C GLU A 262 -9.72 -5.22 7.60
N ASN A 263 -10.63 -4.50 6.95
CA ASN A 263 -10.33 -3.19 6.36
C ASN A 263 -10.05 -2.17 7.45
N LYS A 264 -10.85 -2.15 8.53
CA LYS A 264 -10.60 -1.27 9.69
C LYS A 264 -9.19 -1.48 10.25
N ILE A 265 -8.80 -2.73 10.46
CA ILE A 265 -7.47 -3.09 10.99
C ILE A 265 -6.35 -2.60 10.04
N LEU A 266 -6.49 -2.85 8.74
CA LEU A 266 -5.53 -2.37 7.73
C LEU A 266 -5.43 -0.84 7.73
N GLY A 267 -6.56 -0.15 7.81
CA GLY A 267 -6.62 1.30 7.92
C GLY A 267 -5.90 1.80 9.17
N VAL A 268 -6.16 1.20 10.33
CA VAL A 268 -5.48 1.55 11.59
C VAL A 268 -3.98 1.32 11.51
N TYR A 269 -3.50 0.23 10.88
CA TYR A 269 -2.07 0.03 10.64
C TYR A 269 -1.46 1.12 9.74
N CYS A 270 -2.18 1.57 8.72
CA CYS A 270 -1.77 2.69 7.88
C CYS A 270 -1.67 3.99 8.71
N LEU A 271 -2.68 4.29 9.53
CA LEU A 271 -2.68 5.45 10.42
C LEU A 271 -1.53 5.37 11.44
N HIS A 272 -1.28 4.20 12.00
CA HIS A 272 -0.18 3.98 12.94
C HIS A 272 1.19 4.25 12.30
N HIS A 273 1.40 3.76 11.08
CA HIS A 273 2.62 4.06 10.31
C HIS A 273 2.80 5.56 10.07
N ILE A 274 1.72 6.28 9.75
CA ILE A 274 1.73 7.74 9.61
C ILE A 274 2.13 8.43 10.93
N VAL A 275 1.55 8.01 12.06
CA VAL A 275 1.89 8.58 13.38
C VAL A 275 3.37 8.38 13.73
N LEU A 276 3.90 7.18 13.45
CA LEU A 276 5.30 6.87 13.71
C LEU A 276 6.29 7.57 12.77
N ASN A 277 5.88 7.86 11.53
CA ASN A 277 6.77 8.38 10.48
C ASN A 277 6.53 9.84 10.09
N VAL A 278 5.52 10.54 10.61
CA VAL A 278 5.35 11.99 10.36
C VAL A 278 5.80 12.79 11.58
N PRO A 279 6.54 13.90 11.40
CA PRO A 279 6.89 14.78 12.51
C PRO A 279 5.64 15.31 13.25
N ALA A 280 5.74 15.45 14.58
CA ALA A 280 4.64 15.93 15.40
C ALA A 280 4.11 17.32 14.97
N ALA A 281 5.00 18.20 14.50
CA ALA A 281 4.63 19.53 14.03
C ALA A 281 3.65 19.48 12.85
N ASP A 282 3.90 18.59 11.89
CA ASP A 282 3.10 18.47 10.67
C ASP A 282 1.76 17.75 10.91
N LEU A 283 1.71 16.88 11.92
CA LEU A 283 0.45 16.30 12.40
C LEU A 283 -0.40 17.33 13.17
N LEU A 284 0.21 18.26 13.88
CA LEU A 284 -0.52 19.33 14.58
C LEU A 284 -1.04 20.39 13.60
N GLN A 285 -0.35 20.61 12.48
CA GLN A 285 -0.85 21.47 11.42
C GLN A 285 -2.23 21.02 10.92
N TYR A 286 -3.11 21.99 10.68
CA TYR A 286 -4.49 21.78 10.24
C TYR A 286 -5.32 20.82 11.12
N ASN A 287 -4.94 20.63 12.39
CA ASN A 287 -5.60 19.72 13.32
C ASN A 287 -5.68 18.25 12.85
N ARG A 288 -4.73 17.81 12.01
CA ARG A 288 -4.71 16.43 11.48
C ARG A 288 -4.61 15.40 12.60
N ALA A 289 -3.84 15.68 13.65
CA ALA A 289 -3.74 14.83 14.84
C ALA A 289 -5.09 14.65 15.56
N GLN A 290 -5.93 15.69 15.58
CA GLN A 290 -7.26 15.62 16.19
C GLN A 290 -8.22 14.76 15.35
N VAL A 291 -8.13 14.86 14.02
CA VAL A 291 -8.89 14.00 13.10
C VAL A 291 -8.49 12.53 13.29
N LEU A 292 -7.20 12.26 13.39
CA LEU A 292 -6.68 10.92 13.70
C LEU A 292 -7.20 10.41 15.03
N TYR A 293 -7.19 11.24 16.08
CA TYR A 293 -7.72 10.88 17.38
C TYR A 293 -9.20 10.51 17.31
N HIS A 294 -10.04 11.32 16.67
CA HIS A 294 -11.47 11.05 16.57
C HIS A 294 -11.77 9.78 15.76
N ALA A 295 -11.07 9.56 14.65
CA ALA A 295 -11.20 8.34 13.86
C ALA A 295 -10.86 7.10 14.71
N LEU A 296 -9.70 7.10 15.36
CA LEU A 296 -9.25 6.00 16.23
C LEU A 296 -10.17 5.79 17.44
N PHE A 297 -10.62 6.89 18.07
CA PHE A 297 -11.51 6.84 19.23
C PHE A 297 -12.85 6.19 18.88
N SER A 298 -13.39 6.44 17.68
CA SER A 298 -14.64 5.83 17.22
C SER A 298 -14.57 4.29 17.17
N HIS A 299 -13.41 3.72 16.88
CA HIS A 299 -13.21 2.28 16.81
C HIS A 299 -13.25 1.59 18.18
N LEU A 300 -12.99 2.32 19.28
CA LEU A 300 -13.02 1.77 20.64
C LEU A 300 -14.41 1.29 21.08
N TYR A 301 -15.48 1.78 20.42
CA TYR A 301 -16.85 1.33 20.66
C TYR A 301 -17.18 -0.01 19.99
N THR A 302 -16.32 -0.51 19.10
CA THR A 302 -16.54 -1.79 18.41
C THR A 302 -15.89 -2.93 19.21
N PRO A 303 -16.64 -3.98 19.61
CA PRO A 303 -16.14 -5.04 20.49
C PRO A 303 -15.32 -6.12 19.73
N GLU A 304 -14.27 -5.69 19.04
CA GLU A 304 -13.38 -6.53 18.24
C GLU A 304 -11.94 -6.47 18.77
N TYR A 305 -11.42 -7.60 19.26
CA TYR A 305 -10.14 -7.61 20.00
C TYR A 305 -8.93 -7.23 19.13
N ASN A 306 -8.87 -7.71 17.88
CA ASN A 306 -7.79 -7.37 16.95
C ASN A 306 -7.78 -5.88 16.59
N LEU A 307 -8.97 -5.31 16.36
CA LEU A 307 -9.11 -3.89 16.07
C LEU A 307 -8.74 -3.04 17.28
N ILE A 308 -9.27 -3.35 18.46
CA ILE A 308 -8.95 -2.64 19.70
C ILE A 308 -7.45 -2.69 19.97
N GLN A 309 -6.80 -3.85 19.79
CA GLN A 309 -5.36 -3.96 19.97
C GLN A 309 -4.58 -2.99 19.07
N ALA A 310 -4.89 -2.96 17.76
CA ALA A 310 -4.23 -2.05 16.83
C ALA A 310 -4.50 -0.57 17.17
N VAL A 311 -5.74 -0.25 17.54
CA VAL A 311 -6.17 1.13 17.88
C VAL A 311 -5.48 1.62 19.16
N LEU A 312 -5.43 0.80 20.21
CA LEU A 312 -4.80 1.17 21.48
C LEU A 312 -3.30 1.45 21.32
N LEU A 313 -2.59 0.60 20.56
CA LEU A 313 -1.19 0.84 20.23
C LEU A 313 -1.01 2.16 19.47
N CYS A 314 -1.86 2.43 18.48
CA CYS A 314 -1.83 3.66 17.72
C CYS A 314 -2.10 4.91 18.57
N LEU A 315 -3.11 4.86 19.45
CA LEU A 315 -3.42 5.95 20.37
C LEU A 315 -2.27 6.23 21.35
N LEU A 316 -1.64 5.19 21.89
CA LEU A 316 -0.49 5.33 22.80
C LEU A 316 0.67 6.09 22.14
N ASP A 317 0.90 5.89 20.84
CA ASP A 317 1.93 6.61 20.08
C ASP A 317 1.48 7.98 19.55
N LEU A 318 0.17 8.21 19.43
CA LEU A 318 -0.41 9.50 19.03
C LEU A 318 -0.46 10.51 20.18
N PHE A 319 -0.77 10.06 21.40
CA PHE A 319 -0.90 10.95 22.56
C PHE A 319 0.32 11.87 22.79
N PRO A 320 1.60 11.47 22.60
CA PRO A 320 2.73 12.38 22.78
C PRO A 320 2.72 13.52 21.78
N VAL A 321 2.09 13.34 20.62
CA VAL A 321 1.91 14.40 19.62
C VAL A 321 0.84 15.39 20.11
N LEU A 322 -0.30 14.87 20.58
CA LEU A 322 -1.43 15.69 21.06
C LEU A 322 -1.14 16.44 22.36
N GLU A 323 -0.41 15.81 23.28
CA GLU A 323 -0.26 16.28 24.67
C GLU A 323 1.02 17.09 24.90
N LYS A 324 1.93 17.16 23.91
CA LYS A 324 3.19 17.94 23.99
C LYS A 324 2.98 19.43 24.29
N GLY A 325 1.81 19.98 23.97
CA GLY A 325 1.44 21.36 24.30
C GLY A 325 0.90 21.57 25.72
N LEU A 326 0.55 20.49 26.45
CA LEU A 326 -0.08 20.54 27.76
C LEU A 326 0.94 20.53 28.91
N HIS A 327 2.10 21.17 28.70
CA HIS A 327 3.06 21.38 29.79
C HIS A 327 2.42 22.25 30.86
N TRP A 328 2.10 21.60 31.98
CA TRP A 328 1.45 22.19 33.12
C TRP A 328 2.27 23.34 33.71
N LYS A 329 1.84 24.59 33.51
CA LYS A 329 2.53 25.80 34.00
C LYS A 329 2.15 26.22 35.44
N GLY A 330 1.48 25.36 36.20
CA GLY A 330 1.13 25.61 37.61
C GLY A 330 -0.07 26.55 37.80
N GLY A 331 -0.91 26.28 38.81
CA GLY A 331 -1.98 27.19 39.29
C GLY A 331 -3.40 26.60 39.44
N ALA A 332 -3.83 25.68 38.57
CA ALA A 332 -5.18 25.07 38.59
C ALA A 332 -5.18 23.52 38.63
N ALA A 333 -6.34 22.87 38.53
CA ALA A 333 -6.37 21.42 38.31
C ALA A 333 -5.79 21.12 36.91
N ARG A 334 -4.90 20.13 36.79
CA ARG A 334 -4.44 19.65 35.47
C ARG A 334 -5.65 19.27 34.61
N PRO A 335 -5.80 19.78 33.38
CA PRO A 335 -6.94 19.40 32.55
C PRO A 335 -7.01 17.89 32.30
N SER A 336 -8.19 17.37 31.97
CA SER A 336 -8.34 15.99 31.49
C SER A 336 -7.59 15.88 30.16
N THR A 337 -6.69 14.92 30.07
CA THR A 337 -5.94 14.61 28.84
C THR A 337 -6.74 13.67 27.95
N HIS A 338 -6.38 13.58 26.66
CA HIS A 338 -6.95 12.57 25.75
C HIS A 338 -6.68 11.16 26.26
N CYS A 339 -5.51 10.93 26.88
CA CYS A 339 -5.20 9.67 27.56
C CYS A 339 -6.18 9.37 28.72
N ASP A 340 -6.60 10.37 29.51
CA ASP A 340 -7.58 10.19 30.59
C ASP A 340 -8.97 9.77 30.04
N GLU A 341 -9.39 10.35 28.91
CA GLU A 341 -10.66 10.02 28.25
C GLU A 341 -10.68 8.58 27.74
N VAL A 342 -9.62 8.19 27.02
CA VAL A 342 -9.45 6.84 26.49
C VAL A 342 -9.37 5.82 27.64
N LEU A 343 -8.59 6.10 28.69
CA LEU A 343 -8.52 5.22 29.86
C LEU A 343 -9.89 5.08 30.53
N ARG A 344 -10.65 6.17 30.69
CA ARG A 344 -12.00 6.12 31.27
C ARG A 344 -12.92 5.22 30.46
N LEU A 345 -12.87 5.31 29.13
CA LEU A 345 -13.67 4.49 28.23
C LEU A 345 -13.27 3.01 28.32
N ILE A 346 -11.97 2.71 28.24
CA ILE A 346 -11.44 1.34 28.36
C ILE A 346 -11.88 0.71 29.68
N LEU A 347 -11.73 1.41 30.81
CA LEU A 347 -12.16 0.90 32.11
C LEU A 347 -13.68 0.62 32.16
N THR A 348 -14.50 1.41 31.45
CA THR A 348 -15.93 1.13 31.31
C THR A 348 -16.20 -0.14 30.53
N HIS A 349 -15.43 -0.40 29.48
CA HIS A 349 -15.58 -1.64 28.72
C HIS A 349 -15.02 -2.85 29.47
N MET A 350 -13.94 -2.68 30.24
CA MET A 350 -13.34 -3.76 31.02
C MET A 350 -14.24 -4.30 32.14
N GLU A 351 -15.02 -3.44 32.81
CA GLU A 351 -15.89 -3.81 33.94
C GLU A 351 -16.89 -4.95 33.60
N PRO A 352 -17.70 -4.85 32.52
CA PRO A 352 -18.62 -5.91 32.11
C PRO A 352 -18.03 -6.95 31.12
N GLU A 353 -16.75 -6.84 30.73
CA GLU A 353 -16.21 -7.71 29.68
C GLU A 353 -16.00 -9.14 30.19
N HIS A 354 -16.50 -10.12 29.43
CA HIS A 354 -16.38 -11.55 29.76
C HIS A 354 -15.60 -12.34 28.70
N ARG A 355 -15.38 -11.79 27.50
CA ARG A 355 -14.62 -12.48 26.45
C ARG A 355 -13.13 -12.45 26.78
N LEU A 356 -12.54 -13.64 26.95
CA LEU A 356 -11.13 -13.79 27.35
C LEU A 356 -10.16 -13.01 26.46
N LEU A 357 -10.34 -13.07 25.14
CA LEU A 357 -9.46 -12.36 24.19
C LEU A 357 -9.50 -10.83 24.38
N LEU A 358 -10.68 -10.26 24.62
CA LEU A 358 -10.80 -8.82 24.89
C LEU A 358 -10.21 -8.45 26.24
N ARG A 359 -10.47 -9.25 27.28
CA ARG A 359 -9.87 -9.07 28.61
C ARG A 359 -8.35 -9.05 28.52
N ARG A 360 -7.74 -10.01 27.82
CA ARG A 360 -6.30 -10.05 27.58
C ARG A 360 -5.79 -8.82 26.83
N THR A 361 -6.47 -8.41 25.77
CA THR A 361 -6.11 -7.21 25.00
C THR A 361 -6.13 -5.95 25.87
N TYR A 362 -7.18 -5.74 26.67
CA TYR A 362 -7.25 -4.57 27.56
C TYR A 362 -6.20 -4.63 28.66
N ALA A 363 -6.07 -5.78 29.33
CA ALA A 363 -5.08 -5.99 30.38
C ALA A 363 -3.65 -5.74 29.89
N ARG A 364 -3.30 -6.20 28.68
CA ARG A 364 -1.98 -6.00 28.08
C ARG A 364 -1.61 -4.53 27.90
N ASN A 365 -2.58 -3.68 27.56
CA ASN A 365 -2.35 -2.26 27.29
C ASN A 365 -2.45 -1.40 28.56
N LEU A 366 -3.15 -1.86 29.60
CA LEU A 366 -3.39 -1.09 30.82
C LEU A 366 -2.12 -0.59 31.53
N PRO A 367 -1.03 -1.38 31.68
CA PRO A 367 0.24 -0.89 32.24
C PRO A 367 0.81 0.33 31.51
N ALA A 368 0.67 0.39 30.17
CA ALA A 368 1.18 1.50 29.37
C ALA A 368 0.43 2.80 29.66
N PHE A 369 -0.90 2.74 29.82
CA PHE A 369 -1.72 3.89 30.22
C PHE A 369 -1.35 4.38 31.63
N VAL A 370 -1.17 3.48 32.60
CA VAL A 370 -0.76 3.85 33.97
C VAL A 370 0.62 4.50 33.98
N LYS A 371 1.59 3.91 33.27
CA LYS A 371 2.95 4.47 33.14
C LYS A 371 2.94 5.87 32.54
N ARG A 372 2.05 6.12 31.57
CA ARG A 372 1.93 7.39 30.89
C ARG A 372 1.29 8.48 31.75
N LEU A 373 0.18 8.18 32.42
CA LEU A 373 -0.52 9.14 33.28
C LEU A 373 0.23 9.41 34.59
N GLY A 374 1.00 8.42 35.08
CA GLY A 374 1.73 8.51 36.33
C GLY A 374 0.80 8.84 37.51
N ILE A 375 1.07 9.94 38.22
CA ILE A 375 0.25 10.36 39.37
C ILE A 375 -1.21 10.67 39.00
N LEU A 376 -1.50 11.04 37.75
CA LEU A 376 -2.86 11.37 37.32
C LEU A 376 -3.79 10.15 37.34
N THR A 377 -3.23 8.94 37.33
CA THR A 377 -3.99 7.69 37.43
C THR A 377 -4.82 7.60 38.71
N VAL A 378 -4.48 8.35 39.77
CA VAL A 378 -5.28 8.45 41.00
C VAL A 378 -6.74 8.83 40.72
N ARG A 379 -7.02 9.61 39.68
CA ARG A 379 -8.38 9.98 39.24
C ARG A 379 -9.27 8.77 38.91
N HIS A 380 -8.64 7.67 38.51
CA HIS A 380 -9.30 6.45 38.06
C HIS A 380 -9.23 5.31 39.07
N LEU A 381 -8.64 5.53 40.26
CA LEU A 381 -8.30 4.49 41.23
C LEU A 381 -9.51 3.62 41.62
N LYS A 382 -10.67 4.25 41.89
CA LYS A 382 -11.91 3.55 42.28
C LYS A 382 -12.38 2.54 41.22
N ARG A 383 -12.20 2.84 39.93
CA ARG A 383 -12.58 1.93 38.85
C ARG A 383 -11.50 0.90 38.55
N LEU A 384 -10.23 1.33 38.61
CA LEU A 384 -9.09 0.45 38.48
C LEU A 384 -9.11 -0.66 39.52
N GLU A 385 -9.40 -0.34 40.78
CA GLU A 385 -9.56 -1.32 41.86
C GLU A 385 -10.59 -2.40 41.51
N ARG A 386 -11.78 -1.98 41.05
CA ARG A 386 -12.85 -2.92 40.64
C ARG A 386 -12.42 -3.82 39.48
N VAL A 387 -11.77 -3.25 38.47
CA VAL A 387 -11.26 -3.99 37.31
C VAL A 387 -10.17 -4.97 37.73
N ILE A 388 -9.23 -4.55 38.58
CA ILE A 388 -8.14 -5.39 39.08
C ILE A 388 -8.70 -6.60 39.84
N ILE A 389 -9.61 -6.37 40.78
CA ILE A 389 -10.25 -7.45 41.55
C ILE A 389 -10.96 -8.43 40.60
N SER A 390 -11.81 -7.91 39.70
CA SER A 390 -12.58 -8.75 38.76
C SER A 390 -11.70 -9.59 37.81
N TYR A 391 -10.55 -9.06 37.39
CA TYR A 391 -9.65 -9.78 36.48
C TYR A 391 -8.76 -10.80 37.21
N LEU A 392 -8.48 -10.59 38.50
CA LEU A 392 -7.75 -11.57 39.32
C LEU A 392 -8.64 -12.74 39.75
N GLU A 393 -9.89 -12.45 40.11
CA GLU A 393 -10.85 -13.48 40.56
C GLU A 393 -11.18 -14.50 39.46
N VAL A 394 -11.40 -14.02 38.23
CA VAL A 394 -11.83 -14.88 37.12
C VAL A 394 -10.64 -15.57 36.46
N TYR A 395 -10.81 -16.85 36.11
CA TYR A 395 -9.81 -17.62 35.38
C TYR A 395 -9.67 -17.12 33.94
N ASP A 396 -8.43 -16.85 33.52
CA ASP A 396 -8.08 -16.26 32.21
C ASP A 396 -7.49 -17.28 31.21
N GLY A 397 -7.59 -18.58 31.50
CA GLY A 397 -6.96 -19.62 30.68
C GLY A 397 -5.55 -20.00 31.17
N PRO A 398 -4.90 -20.96 30.49
CA PRO A 398 -3.68 -21.61 31.00
C PRO A 398 -2.45 -20.70 31.06
N GLU A 399 -2.42 -19.65 30.22
CA GLU A 399 -1.31 -18.71 30.13
C GLU A 399 -1.38 -17.58 31.17
N GLU A 400 -2.54 -17.40 31.81
CA GLU A 400 -2.81 -16.34 32.81
C GLU A 400 -2.33 -14.92 32.39
N GLU A 401 -2.30 -14.62 31.09
CA GLU A 401 -1.70 -13.40 30.55
C GLU A 401 -2.35 -12.13 31.12
N ALA A 402 -3.68 -12.09 31.21
CA ALA A 402 -4.38 -10.95 31.74
C ALA A 402 -4.07 -10.76 33.23
N ARG A 403 -4.02 -11.85 34.02
CA ARG A 403 -3.69 -11.77 35.46
C ARG A 403 -2.30 -11.20 35.68
N LEU A 404 -1.30 -11.68 34.94
CA LEU A 404 0.07 -11.17 35.01
C LEU A 404 0.13 -9.67 34.69
N LYS A 405 -0.57 -9.23 33.63
CA LYS A 405 -0.60 -7.82 33.23
C LYS A 405 -1.39 -6.92 34.19
N ILE A 406 -2.41 -7.46 34.84
CA ILE A 406 -3.16 -6.78 35.89
C ILE A 406 -2.33 -6.63 37.17
N LEU A 407 -1.56 -7.65 37.55
CA LEU A 407 -0.60 -7.55 38.65
C LEU A 407 0.51 -6.53 38.35
N GLU A 408 1.01 -6.51 37.11
CA GLU A 408 1.94 -5.47 36.65
C GLU A 408 1.31 -4.07 36.77
N THR A 409 0.05 -3.92 36.36
CA THR A 409 -0.72 -2.67 36.53
C THR A 409 -0.81 -2.27 38.00
N LEU A 410 -1.18 -3.20 38.89
CA LEU A 410 -1.27 -2.95 40.34
C LEU A 410 0.06 -2.48 40.92
N LYS A 411 1.17 -3.14 40.53
CA LYS A 411 2.53 -2.72 40.93
C LYS A 411 2.83 -1.28 40.48
N LEU A 412 2.51 -0.93 39.24
CA LEU A 412 2.72 0.43 38.73
C LEU A 412 1.83 1.46 39.46
N LEU A 413 0.58 1.10 39.75
CA LEU A 413 -0.32 1.96 40.52
C LEU A 413 0.25 2.25 41.90
N MET A 414 0.71 1.22 42.60
CA MET A 414 1.35 1.39 43.91
C MET A 414 2.58 2.30 43.82
N GLN A 415 3.40 2.18 42.78
CA GLN A 415 4.59 3.02 42.59
C GLN A 415 4.25 4.48 42.29
N TYR A 416 3.29 4.75 41.42
CA TYR A 416 2.96 6.12 40.99
C TYR A 416 2.00 6.85 41.92
N ALA A 417 1.09 6.13 42.57
CA ALA A 417 0.08 6.68 43.47
C ALA A 417 0.45 6.56 44.95
N TRP A 418 1.67 6.08 45.29
CA TRP A 418 2.09 5.98 46.69
C TRP A 418 2.01 7.35 47.38
N PRO A 419 1.32 7.47 48.52
CA PRO A 419 1.30 8.70 49.30
C PRO A 419 2.72 9.10 49.69
N ARG A 420 3.20 10.22 49.15
CA ARG A 420 4.48 10.83 49.56
C ARG A 420 4.23 11.71 50.77
N ILE A 421 4.02 11.08 51.92
CA ILE A 421 3.91 11.80 53.18
C ILE A 421 5.34 12.10 53.64
N SER A 422 5.76 13.37 53.55
CA SER A 422 6.97 13.82 54.21
C SER A 422 6.79 13.57 55.70
N CYS A 423 7.60 12.69 56.29
CA CYS A 423 7.64 12.53 57.75
C CYS A 423 7.94 13.92 58.32
N ARG A 424 7.00 14.47 59.10
CA ARG A 424 7.26 15.66 59.90
C ARG A 424 8.24 15.20 61.00
N LEU A 425 9.53 15.43 60.77
CA LEU A 425 10.56 15.35 61.80
C LEU A 425 10.45 16.57 62.73
#